data_AF-A0A502HMC9-F1
#
_entry.id   AF-A0A502HMC9-F1
#
_cell.length_a   1.000
_cell.length_b   1.000
_cell.length_c   1.000
_cell.angle_alpha   90.00
_cell.angle_beta   90.00
_cell.angle_gamma   90.00
#
_symmetry.space_group_name_H-M   'P 1'
#
loop_
_entity.id
_entity.type
_entity.pdbx_description
1 polymer ?
#
loop_
_entity_poly.entity_id
_entity_poly.type
_entity_poly.pdbx_seq_one_letter_code
_entity_poly.pdbx_strand_id
1 'polypeptide(L)'
;MVLYKYYGFNSGLSALKSSLLGFRTPGYFNDPFELSYLDNAEGSDLKLTHMQTRLKNFRESVVILSLTRTPLNPLMWAHYAEEHKGFVIGYQVDTPFLKSRDFNLIPIDGGDVMYTNTKTLHALTLENKELLDHLELTTMFPGDYREAFPELENLARKVFLVKHACWVYEEEVRVVKQSINFTEESGQSPMWCSSSIYCELAPGYGINVIPGLSIFQTPVAIKEVYLGLRNPLLGTYEGQSFEGSIDHALREKSEQEQWEVNAIEMTSGSWELKSKPLKSRALSICKSHYGLRDGVKLTGRDVELLKAKSGTVKPSDEFYISEWRGELYLKKNNNWVK
;
A
#
# COMPACT_ATOMS: atom_id res chain seq x y z
N MET A 1 -18.63 -9.48 1.23
CA MET A 1 -18.69 -8.01 1.07
C MET A 1 -17.52 -7.59 0.19
N VAL A 2 -17.72 -6.66 -0.74
CA VAL A 2 -16.62 -6.09 -1.53
C VAL A 2 -16.25 -4.73 -0.96
N LEU A 3 -14.96 -4.50 -0.72
CA LEU A 3 -14.41 -3.18 -0.41
C LEU A 3 -13.29 -2.87 -1.39
N TYR A 4 -13.06 -1.59 -1.60
CA TYR A 4 -12.23 -1.09 -2.69
C TYR A 4 -10.93 -0.48 -2.18
N LYS A 5 -9.92 -0.50 -3.03
CA LYS A 5 -8.69 0.25 -2.81
C LYS A 5 -8.25 0.94 -4.10
N TYR A 6 -7.89 2.21 -3.96
CA TYR A 6 -7.38 3.05 -5.02
C TYR A 6 -5.86 2.85 -5.15
N TYR A 7 -5.39 2.76 -6.38
CA TYR A 7 -3.98 2.56 -6.70
C TYR A 7 -3.57 3.48 -7.86
N GLY A 8 -2.33 3.97 -7.82
CA GLY A 8 -1.66 4.45 -9.02
C GLY A 8 -1.45 3.34 -10.06
N PHE A 9 -0.96 3.68 -11.25
CA PHE A 9 -0.90 2.75 -12.36
C PHE A 9 0.00 1.53 -12.07
N ASN A 10 1.27 1.77 -11.73
CA ASN A 10 2.24 0.70 -11.50
C ASN A 10 1.93 -0.13 -10.24
N SER A 11 1.47 0.52 -9.17
CA SER A 11 1.08 -0.16 -7.94
C SER A 11 -0.19 -0.99 -8.14
N GLY A 12 -1.15 -0.49 -8.91
CA GLY A 12 -2.35 -1.22 -9.29
C GLY A 12 -2.04 -2.45 -10.13
N LEU A 13 -1.15 -2.33 -11.14
CA LEU A 13 -0.68 -3.50 -11.90
C LEU A 13 -0.03 -4.55 -11.00
N SER A 14 0.78 -4.13 -10.04
CA SER A 14 1.43 -5.03 -9.08
C SER A 14 0.41 -5.71 -8.17
N ALA A 15 -0.59 -4.97 -7.69
CA ALA A 15 -1.68 -5.49 -6.86
C ALA A 15 -2.55 -6.49 -7.63
N LEU A 16 -2.91 -6.19 -8.88
CA LEU A 16 -3.68 -7.10 -9.72
C LEU A 16 -2.90 -8.39 -10.04
N LYS A 17 -1.61 -8.29 -10.36
CA LYS A 17 -0.76 -9.47 -10.66
C LYS A 17 -0.58 -10.37 -9.44
N SER A 18 -0.41 -9.79 -8.25
CA SER A 18 -0.11 -10.55 -7.03
C SER A 18 -1.35 -10.97 -6.23
N SER A 19 -2.48 -10.25 -6.37
CA SER A 19 -3.64 -10.34 -5.48
C SER A 19 -3.30 -10.12 -4.00
N LEU A 20 -2.16 -9.49 -3.70
CA LEU A 20 -1.68 -9.21 -2.36
C LEU A 20 -2.08 -7.80 -1.91
N LEU A 21 -2.23 -7.61 -0.60
CA LEU A 21 -2.59 -6.32 0.00
C LEU A 21 -1.39 -5.70 0.71
N GLY A 22 -1.17 -4.42 0.41
CA GLY A 22 -0.18 -3.57 1.07
C GLY A 22 -0.79 -2.83 2.25
N PHE A 23 -0.15 -2.95 3.41
CA PHE A 23 -0.45 -2.20 4.62
C PHE A 23 0.62 -1.12 4.80
N ARG A 24 0.24 0.04 5.34
CA ARG A 24 1.15 1.17 5.57
C ARG A 24 1.33 1.45 7.05
N THR A 25 2.56 1.70 7.47
CA THR A 25 2.85 2.28 8.77
C THR A 25 2.26 3.69 8.82
N PRO A 26 1.53 4.04 9.90
CA PRO A 26 0.85 5.33 10.02
C PRO A 26 1.71 6.58 9.81
N GLY A 27 3.01 6.52 10.12
CA GLY A 27 3.95 7.62 9.87
C GLY A 27 4.07 8.06 8.40
N TYR A 28 3.53 7.28 7.47
CA TYR A 28 3.52 7.57 6.02
C TYR A 28 2.13 7.90 5.47
N PHE A 29 1.15 8.17 6.34
CA PHE A 29 -0.16 8.63 5.91
C PHE A 29 -0.10 10.05 5.35
N ASN A 30 -1.06 10.38 4.49
CA ASN A 30 -1.13 11.67 3.81
C ASN A 30 -1.71 12.78 4.69
N ASP A 31 -2.49 12.45 5.71
CA ASP A 31 -2.98 13.42 6.69
C ASP A 31 -2.03 13.49 7.91
N PRO A 32 -1.33 14.61 8.12
CA PRO A 32 -0.39 14.78 9.22
C PRO A 32 -1.07 14.87 10.60
N PHE A 33 -2.40 15.03 10.66
CA PHE A 33 -3.16 15.08 11.90
C PHE A 33 -3.64 13.70 12.36
N GLU A 34 -3.44 12.66 11.56
CA GLU A 34 -3.80 11.30 11.94
C GLU A 34 -2.99 10.79 13.13
N LEU A 35 -3.65 9.97 13.96
CA LEU A 35 -3.12 9.47 15.23
C LEU A 35 -2.68 10.55 16.22
N SER A 36 -3.05 11.81 15.97
CA SER A 36 -2.73 12.92 16.88
C SER A 36 -3.53 12.86 18.17
N TYR A 37 -4.48 11.93 18.31
CA TYR A 37 -5.21 11.65 19.55
C TYR A 37 -4.28 11.62 20.78
N LEU A 38 -3.02 11.23 20.60
CA LEU A 38 -2.01 11.08 21.64
C LEU A 38 -1.11 12.31 21.86
N ASP A 39 -1.20 13.34 21.01
CA ASP A 39 -0.26 14.47 20.99
C ASP A 39 -0.55 15.54 22.06
N ASN A 40 -1.59 15.39 22.89
CA ASN A 40 -2.02 16.39 23.86
C ASN A 40 -1.56 16.09 25.30
N ALA A 41 -0.28 15.75 25.48
CA ALA A 41 0.32 15.58 26.80
C ALA A 41 0.67 16.95 27.41
N GLU A 42 0.10 17.30 28.57
CA GLU A 42 0.62 18.38 29.41
C GLU A 42 1.65 17.82 30.41
N GLY A 43 2.85 18.39 30.45
CA GLY A 43 3.92 17.92 31.34
C GLY A 43 5.28 18.59 31.10
N SER A 44 6.28 18.26 31.93
CA SER A 44 7.66 18.76 31.76
C SER A 44 8.35 18.21 30.50
N ASP A 45 9.32 18.95 29.95
CA ASP A 45 10.04 18.63 28.69
C ASP A 45 10.59 17.20 28.60
N LEU A 46 11.10 16.66 29.71
CA LEU A 46 11.62 15.28 29.76
C LEU A 46 10.52 14.22 29.68
N LYS A 47 9.35 14.47 30.30
CA LYS A 47 8.19 13.57 30.23
C LYS A 47 7.56 13.63 28.84
N LEU A 48 7.51 14.82 28.23
CA LEU A 48 7.08 15.01 26.84
C LEU A 48 7.94 14.23 25.86
N THR A 49 9.26 14.32 25.97
CA THR A 49 10.19 13.63 25.06
C THR A 49 10.06 12.10 25.16
N HIS A 50 9.97 11.54 26.37
CA HIS A 50 9.81 10.09 26.55
C HIS A 50 8.48 9.59 26.00
N MET A 51 7.40 10.36 26.18
CA MET A 51 6.10 10.04 25.60
C MET A 51 6.10 10.13 24.07
N GLN A 52 6.70 11.16 23.48
CA GLN A 52 6.83 11.27 22.02
C GLN A 52 7.56 10.07 21.40
N THR A 53 8.63 9.60 22.05
CA THR A 53 9.35 8.38 21.63
C THR A 53 8.46 7.14 21.71
N ARG A 54 7.68 6.95 22.80
CA ARG A 54 6.73 5.83 22.90
C ARG A 54 5.65 5.88 21.82
N LEU A 55 5.08 7.06 21.58
CA LEU A 55 4.09 7.26 20.53
C LEU A 55 4.65 6.93 19.16
N LYS A 56 5.90 7.32 18.90
CA LYS A 56 6.61 6.96 17.68
C LYS A 56 6.78 5.44 17.57
N ASN A 57 7.28 4.78 18.61
CA ASN A 57 7.47 3.32 18.61
C ASN A 57 6.15 2.58 18.39
N PHE A 58 5.08 3.03 19.04
CA PHE A 58 3.73 2.49 18.87
C PHE A 58 3.19 2.67 17.45
N ARG A 59 3.43 3.85 16.83
CA ARG A 59 3.07 4.07 15.42
C ARG A 59 3.88 3.15 14.50
N GLU A 60 5.13 2.84 14.84
CA GLU A 60 6.00 1.94 14.07
C GLU A 60 5.69 0.44 14.30
N SER A 61 5.06 0.08 15.43
CA SER A 61 4.70 -1.29 15.76
C SER A 61 3.44 -1.79 15.07
N VAL A 62 2.74 -0.94 14.32
CA VAL A 62 1.52 -1.29 13.58
C VAL A 62 1.60 -0.94 12.10
N VAL A 63 0.83 -1.66 11.30
CA VAL A 63 0.59 -1.38 9.89
C VAL A 63 -0.90 -1.44 9.59
N ILE A 64 -1.37 -0.55 8.73
CA ILE A 64 -2.80 -0.33 8.49
C ILE A 64 -3.11 -0.50 7.02
N LEU A 65 -4.15 -1.27 6.72
CA LEU A 65 -4.78 -1.34 5.41
C LEU A 65 -5.99 -0.42 5.39
N SER A 66 -5.94 0.62 4.56
CA SER A 66 -7.08 1.48 4.24
C SER A 66 -7.82 0.97 3.01
N LEU A 67 -9.11 0.65 3.17
CA LEU A 67 -10.09 0.33 2.13
C LEU A 67 -11.22 1.36 2.15
N THR A 68 -12.05 1.39 1.12
CA THR A 68 -13.22 2.26 1.01
C THR A 68 -14.44 1.48 0.52
N ARG A 69 -15.63 2.00 0.81
CA ARG A 69 -16.91 1.46 0.33
C ARG A 69 -17.28 1.89 -1.09
N THR A 70 -16.62 2.92 -1.63
CA THR A 70 -17.00 3.49 -2.92
C THR A 70 -15.87 3.43 -3.95
N PRO A 71 -16.11 2.90 -5.16
CA PRO A 71 -15.14 2.97 -6.25
C PRO A 71 -15.37 4.20 -7.15
N LEU A 72 -16.40 5.00 -6.91
CA LEU A 72 -16.88 6.06 -7.82
C LEU A 72 -16.71 7.47 -7.24
N ASN A 73 -15.93 7.65 -6.17
CA ASN A 73 -15.68 8.97 -5.62
C ASN A 73 -14.65 9.76 -6.46
N PRO A 74 -15.00 10.93 -7.04
CA PRO A 74 -14.10 11.67 -7.92
C PRO A 74 -12.88 12.26 -7.19
N LEU A 75 -13.02 12.69 -5.93
CA LEU A 75 -11.88 13.19 -5.15
C LEU A 75 -10.90 12.06 -4.83
N MET A 76 -11.39 10.87 -4.51
CA MET A 76 -10.56 9.68 -4.29
C MET A 76 -9.77 9.31 -5.55
N TRP A 77 -10.39 9.38 -6.73
CA TRP A 77 -9.71 9.14 -8.00
C TRP A 77 -8.60 10.17 -8.27
N ALA A 78 -8.83 11.44 -7.93
CA ALA A 78 -7.85 12.50 -8.06
C ALA A 78 -6.65 12.30 -7.11
N HIS A 79 -6.91 11.96 -5.84
CA HIS A 79 -5.89 11.88 -4.79
C HIS A 79 -5.12 10.56 -4.78
N TYR A 80 -5.82 9.42 -4.94
CA TYR A 80 -5.25 8.11 -4.63
C TYR A 80 -5.06 7.20 -5.86
N ALA A 81 -5.63 7.55 -7.02
CA ALA A 81 -5.47 6.80 -8.26
C ALA A 81 -4.69 7.60 -9.33
N GLU A 82 -3.68 8.36 -8.88
CA GLU A 82 -2.72 9.05 -9.74
C GLU A 82 -3.42 9.93 -10.78
N GLU A 83 -4.30 10.82 -10.32
CA GLU A 83 -5.07 11.73 -11.19
C GLU A 83 -5.91 10.99 -12.25
N HIS A 84 -6.61 9.92 -11.84
CA HIS A 84 -7.38 9.02 -12.71
C HIS A 84 -6.57 8.21 -13.73
N LYS A 85 -5.24 8.11 -13.59
CA LYS A 85 -4.41 7.23 -14.44
C LYS A 85 -4.35 5.78 -13.94
N GLY A 86 -4.65 5.58 -12.66
CA GLY A 86 -4.53 4.30 -11.99
C GLY A 86 -5.78 3.43 -12.05
N PHE A 87 -6.00 2.69 -10.96
CA PHE A 87 -7.03 1.66 -10.83
C PHE A 87 -7.78 1.80 -9.51
N VAL A 88 -9.00 1.27 -9.48
CA VAL A 88 -9.66 0.85 -8.24
C VAL A 88 -9.89 -0.66 -8.31
N ILE A 89 -9.53 -1.36 -7.23
CA ILE A 89 -9.65 -2.82 -7.15
C ILE A 89 -10.59 -3.16 -6.00
N GLY A 90 -11.65 -3.91 -6.30
CA GLY A 90 -12.61 -4.44 -5.34
C GLY A 90 -12.21 -5.84 -4.88
N TYR A 91 -12.02 -6.01 -3.57
CA TYR A 91 -11.59 -7.24 -2.93
C TYR A 91 -12.74 -7.90 -2.17
N GLN A 92 -12.83 -9.24 -2.22
CA GLN A 92 -13.66 -10.00 -1.29
C GLN A 92 -13.02 -9.98 0.09
N VAL A 93 -13.57 -9.18 1.01
CA VAL A 93 -12.94 -8.99 2.32
C VAL A 93 -13.38 -10.00 3.38
N ASP A 94 -14.37 -10.84 3.06
CA ASP A 94 -14.85 -11.87 3.97
C ASP A 94 -13.88 -13.06 4.04
N THR A 95 -12.73 -12.83 4.67
CA THR A 95 -11.62 -13.79 4.76
C THR A 95 -11.07 -13.85 6.18
N PRO A 96 -10.57 -15.02 6.65
CA PRO A 96 -9.90 -15.10 7.94
C PRO A 96 -8.74 -14.11 8.09
N PHE A 97 -8.03 -13.83 6.99
CA PHE A 97 -6.91 -12.89 6.94
C PHE A 97 -7.26 -11.48 7.42
N LEU A 98 -8.47 -11.00 7.10
CA LEU A 98 -8.95 -9.66 7.45
C LEU A 98 -9.91 -9.65 8.65
N LYS A 99 -10.55 -10.78 8.97
CA LYS A 99 -11.59 -10.86 10.01
C LYS A 99 -11.13 -11.42 11.34
N SER A 100 -10.13 -12.29 11.36
CA SER A 100 -9.73 -12.93 12.62
C SER A 100 -9.12 -11.89 13.57
N ARG A 101 -9.59 -11.91 14.82
CA ARG A 101 -9.06 -11.10 15.91
C ARG A 101 -7.68 -11.59 16.35
N ASP A 102 -7.34 -12.85 16.11
CA ASP A 102 -6.03 -13.40 16.46
C ASP A 102 -4.91 -12.72 15.67
N PHE A 103 -5.20 -12.31 14.41
CA PHE A 103 -4.23 -11.72 13.50
C PHE A 103 -4.36 -10.21 13.31
N ASN A 104 -5.49 -9.63 13.72
CA ASN A 104 -5.78 -8.20 13.51
C ASN A 104 -6.09 -7.55 14.85
N LEU A 105 -5.41 -6.45 15.17
CA LEU A 105 -5.75 -5.59 16.30
C LEU A 105 -7.14 -5.00 16.12
N ILE A 106 -7.42 -4.57 14.89
CA ILE A 106 -8.76 -4.16 14.46
C ILE A 106 -9.08 -4.94 13.19
N PRO A 107 -9.99 -5.93 13.25
CA PRO A 107 -10.43 -6.67 12.08
C PRO A 107 -11.36 -5.80 11.21
N ILE A 108 -11.55 -6.22 9.96
CA ILE A 108 -12.31 -5.45 8.96
C ILE A 108 -13.74 -5.11 9.41
N ASP A 109 -14.41 -6.01 10.13
CA ASP A 109 -15.79 -5.81 10.61
C ASP A 109 -15.90 -4.74 11.71
N GLY A 110 -14.79 -4.42 12.39
CA GLY A 110 -14.72 -3.38 13.41
C GLY A 110 -14.00 -2.11 12.94
N GLY A 111 -13.60 -2.09 11.66
CA GLY A 111 -12.66 -1.13 11.07
C GLY A 111 -13.24 0.19 10.61
N ASP A 112 -14.50 0.47 10.91
CA ASP A 112 -15.16 1.70 10.49
C ASP A 112 -14.50 2.96 11.02
N VAL A 113 -14.06 3.83 10.11
CA VAL A 113 -13.49 5.12 10.45
C VAL A 113 -14.60 6.10 10.82
N MET A 114 -14.44 6.70 11.99
CA MET A 114 -15.28 7.75 12.54
C MET A 114 -14.73 9.12 12.16
N TYR A 115 -15.61 9.96 11.60
CA TYR A 115 -15.28 11.28 11.11
C TYR A 115 -15.78 12.36 12.07
N THR A 116 -14.90 13.27 12.49
CA THR A 116 -15.24 14.33 13.45
C THR A 116 -14.47 15.62 13.17
N ASN A 117 -15.09 16.78 13.44
CA ASN A 117 -14.40 18.08 13.42
C ASN A 117 -13.79 18.42 14.79
N THR A 118 -14.17 17.69 15.84
CA THR A 118 -13.70 17.93 17.21
C THR A 118 -12.79 16.80 17.63
N LYS A 119 -11.58 17.17 18.03
CA LYS A 119 -10.65 16.27 18.71
C LYS A 119 -10.98 16.30 20.19
N THR A 120 -11.52 15.22 20.73
CA THR A 120 -11.77 15.12 22.17
C THR A 120 -10.44 15.13 22.89
N LEU A 121 -10.15 16.20 23.64
CA LEU A 121 -8.97 16.27 24.50
C LEU A 121 -9.07 15.14 25.52
N HIS A 122 -8.20 14.14 25.41
CA HIS A 122 -7.98 13.18 26.48
C HIS A 122 -6.75 13.62 27.24
N ALA A 123 -6.97 14.16 28.44
CA ALA A 123 -5.87 14.38 29.38
C ALA A 123 -5.20 13.03 29.65
N LEU A 124 -3.87 12.99 29.56
CA LEU A 124 -3.08 11.81 29.90
C LEU A 124 -3.03 11.64 31.42
N THR A 125 -4.16 11.18 31.99
CA THR A 125 -4.26 10.70 33.37
C THR A 125 -3.32 9.50 33.58
N LEU A 126 -2.99 9.18 34.83
CA LEU A 126 -2.17 7.98 35.14
C LEU A 126 -2.79 6.70 34.58
N GLU A 127 -4.11 6.56 34.69
CA GLU A 127 -4.90 5.45 34.15
C GLU A 127 -4.82 5.36 32.60
N ASN A 128 -4.85 6.50 31.90
CA ASN A 128 -4.67 6.54 30.44
C ASN A 128 -3.24 6.18 30.01
N LYS A 129 -2.24 6.39 30.88
CA LYS A 129 -0.85 6.01 30.60
C LYS A 129 -0.65 4.51 30.72
N GLU A 130 -1.22 3.88 31.75
CA GLU A 130 -1.18 2.42 31.91
C GLU A 130 -1.88 1.72 30.73
N LEU A 131 -3.04 2.22 30.30
CA LEU A 131 -3.72 1.68 29.11
C LEU A 131 -2.90 1.86 27.82
N LEU A 132 -2.17 2.96 27.67
CA LEU A 132 -1.27 3.15 26.52
C LEU A 132 -0.07 2.21 26.57
N ASP A 133 0.50 2.00 27.77
CA ASP A 133 1.60 1.06 27.97
C ASP A 133 1.14 -0.38 27.68
N HIS A 134 -0.08 -0.76 28.10
CA HIS A 134 -0.69 -2.05 27.76
C HIS A 134 -1.01 -2.17 26.27
N LEU A 135 -1.46 -1.10 25.62
CA LEU A 135 -1.70 -1.09 24.17
C LEU A 135 -0.40 -1.26 23.39
N GLU A 136 0.68 -0.59 23.80
CA GLU A 136 2.03 -0.76 23.24
C GLU A 136 2.52 -2.19 23.43
N LEU A 137 2.43 -2.75 24.64
CA LEU A 137 2.80 -4.14 24.92
C LEU A 137 1.97 -5.15 24.11
N THR A 138 0.68 -4.89 23.91
CA THR A 138 -0.20 -5.74 23.08
C THR A 138 0.29 -5.78 21.63
N THR A 139 0.91 -4.71 21.12
CA THR A 139 1.52 -4.70 19.78
C THR A 139 2.82 -5.49 19.68
N MET A 140 3.48 -5.78 20.81
CA MET A 140 4.73 -6.55 20.87
C MET A 140 4.50 -8.03 21.25
N PHE A 141 3.48 -8.32 22.07
CA PHE A 141 3.17 -9.65 22.61
C PHE A 141 1.69 -10.00 22.40
N PRO A 142 1.31 -10.50 21.20
CA PRO A 142 -0.07 -10.84 20.87
C PRO A 142 -0.49 -12.16 21.54
N GLY A 143 -1.31 -12.08 22.60
CA GLY A 143 -1.92 -13.26 23.21
C GLY A 143 -2.54 -12.98 24.56
N ASP A 144 -1.75 -12.44 25.49
CA ASP A 144 -2.13 -12.41 26.91
C ASP A 144 -2.99 -11.20 27.33
N TYR A 145 -2.99 -10.12 26.54
CA TYR A 145 -3.50 -8.82 27.02
C TYR A 145 -4.90 -8.44 26.56
N ARG A 146 -5.41 -9.04 25.47
CA ARG A 146 -6.73 -8.65 24.93
C ARG A 146 -7.90 -9.10 25.80
N GLU A 147 -7.82 -10.30 26.37
CA GLU A 147 -8.85 -10.80 27.29
C GLU A 147 -8.77 -10.11 28.65
N ALA A 148 -7.58 -9.66 29.05
CA ALA A 148 -7.35 -9.01 30.33
C ALA A 148 -7.84 -7.56 30.40
N PHE A 149 -7.88 -6.83 29.27
CA PHE A 149 -8.20 -5.40 29.23
C PHE A 149 -9.11 -5.00 28.06
N PRO A 150 -10.44 -5.18 28.19
CA PRO A 150 -11.41 -4.81 27.16
C PRO A 150 -11.36 -3.32 26.76
N GLU A 151 -10.93 -2.44 27.65
CA GLU A 151 -10.80 -1.00 27.40
C GLU A 151 -9.75 -0.67 26.32
N LEU A 152 -8.79 -1.58 26.08
CA LEU A 152 -7.76 -1.41 25.05
C LEU A 152 -8.35 -1.39 23.65
N GLU A 153 -9.42 -2.15 23.39
CA GLU A 153 -10.08 -2.15 22.08
C GLU A 153 -10.70 -0.76 21.82
N ASN A 154 -11.37 -0.19 22.81
CA ASN A 154 -11.94 1.15 22.70
C ASN A 154 -10.87 2.22 22.47
N LEU A 155 -9.73 2.12 23.17
CA LEU A 155 -8.61 3.03 22.96
C LEU A 155 -7.99 2.87 21.57
N ALA A 156 -7.75 1.64 21.11
CA ALA A 156 -7.23 1.36 19.78
C ALA A 156 -8.15 1.93 18.69
N ARG A 157 -9.47 1.79 18.84
CA ARG A 157 -10.46 2.36 17.91
C ARG A 157 -10.38 3.89 17.90
N LYS A 158 -10.29 4.55 19.06
CA LYS A 158 -10.15 6.02 19.12
C LYS A 158 -8.85 6.51 18.49
N VAL A 159 -7.77 5.76 18.63
CA VAL A 159 -6.46 6.12 18.06
C VAL A 159 -6.45 5.91 16.55
N PHE A 160 -6.84 4.73 16.07
CA PHE A 160 -6.65 4.33 14.67
C PHE A 160 -7.82 4.60 13.74
N LEU A 161 -9.04 4.75 14.27
CA LEU A 161 -10.26 4.87 13.47
C LEU A 161 -10.91 6.24 13.58
N VAL A 162 -10.17 7.29 13.97
CA VAL A 162 -10.69 8.65 14.02
C VAL A 162 -9.97 9.53 13.00
N LYS A 163 -10.75 10.17 12.13
CA LYS A 163 -10.26 11.12 11.12
C LYS A 163 -11.01 12.44 11.21
N HIS A 164 -10.38 13.49 10.68
CA HIS A 164 -11.05 14.76 10.52
C HIS A 164 -12.22 14.65 9.53
N ALA A 165 -13.35 15.33 9.78
CA ALA A 165 -14.56 15.14 8.98
C ALA A 165 -14.46 15.65 7.53
N CYS A 166 -13.43 16.44 7.20
CA CYS A 166 -13.16 16.79 5.80
C CYS A 166 -12.83 15.57 4.93
N TRP A 167 -12.41 14.46 5.53
CA TRP A 167 -12.13 13.19 4.84
C TRP A 167 -13.32 12.23 4.81
N VAL A 168 -14.52 12.65 5.22
CA VAL A 168 -15.71 11.77 5.27
C VAL A 168 -16.04 11.11 3.92
N TYR A 169 -15.69 11.78 2.83
CA TYR A 169 -15.91 11.28 1.47
C TYR A 169 -15.12 10.01 1.14
N GLU A 170 -14.12 9.66 1.95
CA GLU A 170 -13.32 8.44 1.76
C GLU A 170 -14.10 7.17 2.14
N GLU A 171 -15.13 7.26 3.00
CA GLU A 171 -15.90 6.12 3.51
C GLU A 171 -15.00 4.95 3.94
N GLU A 172 -13.94 5.28 4.69
CA GLU A 172 -12.81 4.40 4.93
C GLU A 172 -13.15 3.27 5.92
N VAL A 173 -12.64 2.08 5.62
CA VAL A 173 -12.62 0.93 6.52
C VAL A 173 -11.18 0.47 6.66
N ARG A 174 -10.70 0.34 7.91
CA ARG A 174 -9.32 -0.02 8.23
C ARG A 174 -9.20 -1.43 8.77
N VAL A 175 -8.10 -2.09 8.42
CA VAL A 175 -7.60 -3.26 9.16
C VAL A 175 -6.28 -2.87 9.79
N VAL A 176 -6.15 -3.06 11.11
CA VAL A 176 -4.94 -2.74 11.85
C VAL A 176 -4.24 -4.03 12.26
N LYS A 177 -3.00 -4.18 11.81
CA LYS A 177 -2.13 -5.32 12.11
C LYS A 177 -0.88 -4.85 12.86
N GLN A 178 -0.27 -5.79 13.56
CA GLN A 178 1.07 -5.59 14.10
C GLN A 178 2.10 -5.67 12.97
N SER A 179 3.10 -4.81 13.03
CA SER A 179 4.19 -4.72 12.06
C SER A 179 5.19 -5.86 12.23
N ILE A 180 5.46 -6.26 13.48
CA ILE A 180 6.39 -7.31 13.86
C ILE A 180 5.71 -8.19 14.91
N ASN A 181 5.72 -9.50 14.71
CA ASN A 181 5.32 -10.47 15.74
C ASN A 181 6.59 -11.19 16.22
N PHE A 182 6.89 -11.10 17.51
CA PHE A 182 8.10 -11.68 18.10
C PHE A 182 7.92 -13.13 18.58
N THR A 183 6.75 -13.73 18.36
CA THR A 183 6.47 -15.11 18.79
C THR A 183 7.04 -16.13 17.80
N GLU A 184 7.65 -17.21 18.29
CA GLU A 184 8.26 -18.27 17.44
C GLU A 184 7.24 -18.94 16.49
N GLU A 185 5.96 -19.00 16.87
CA GLU A 185 4.87 -19.54 16.04
C GLU A 185 4.47 -18.61 14.88
N SER A 186 4.73 -17.30 14.99
CA SER A 186 4.34 -16.32 13.96
C SER A 186 5.13 -16.43 12.66
N GLY A 187 6.36 -16.97 12.72
CA GLY A 187 7.20 -17.21 11.54
C GLY A 187 6.66 -18.29 10.60
N GLN A 188 5.70 -19.11 11.04
CA GLN A 188 5.16 -20.23 10.26
C GLN A 188 3.78 -19.95 9.63
N SER A 189 3.01 -18.99 10.16
CA SER A 189 1.69 -18.69 9.60
C SER A 189 1.77 -17.72 8.40
N PRO A 190 1.19 -18.08 7.23
CA PRO A 190 1.10 -17.17 6.08
C PRO A 190 0.41 -15.83 6.39
N MET A 191 -0.39 -15.78 7.46
CA MET A 191 -1.16 -14.61 7.87
C MET A 191 -0.32 -13.47 8.46
N TRP A 192 0.91 -13.79 8.92
CA TRP A 192 1.91 -12.86 9.43
C TRP A 192 3.04 -12.58 8.45
N CYS A 193 3.16 -13.40 7.39
CA CYS A 193 4.23 -13.25 6.41
C CYS A 193 4.00 -11.98 5.57
N SER A 194 4.93 -11.03 5.66
CA SER A 194 4.94 -9.83 4.84
C SER A 194 6.34 -9.54 4.29
N SER A 195 6.40 -8.76 3.22
CA SER A 195 7.65 -8.30 2.61
C SER A 195 7.57 -6.81 2.30
N SER A 196 8.73 -6.16 2.33
CA SER A 196 8.90 -4.80 1.79
C SER A 196 9.43 -4.86 0.36
N ILE A 197 9.22 -3.78 -0.40
CA ILE A 197 9.82 -3.65 -1.73
C ILE A 197 11.23 -3.11 -1.57
N TYR A 198 12.24 -3.91 -1.88
CA TYR A 198 13.64 -3.49 -1.86
C TYR A 198 14.19 -3.29 -3.26
N CYS A 199 15.01 -2.26 -3.42
CA CYS A 199 15.90 -2.11 -4.56
C CYS A 199 17.32 -2.27 -4.04
N GLU A 200 18.03 -3.28 -4.54
CA GLU A 200 19.45 -3.43 -4.25
C GLU A 200 20.23 -2.31 -4.96
N LEU A 201 20.92 -1.43 -4.22
CA LEU A 201 21.71 -0.30 -4.76
C LEU A 201 23.20 -0.58 -4.84
N ALA A 202 23.68 -1.60 -4.12
CA ALA A 202 25.00 -2.20 -4.24
C ALA A 202 24.93 -3.62 -3.70
N PRO A 203 25.88 -4.52 -4.00
CA PRO A 203 25.93 -5.85 -3.41
C PRO A 203 25.80 -5.81 -1.88
N GLY A 204 24.76 -6.43 -1.35
CA GLY A 204 24.49 -6.47 0.10
C GLY A 204 23.95 -5.17 0.71
N TYR A 205 23.63 -4.16 -0.10
CA TYR A 205 22.99 -2.92 0.34
C TYR A 205 21.73 -2.64 -0.51
N GLY A 206 20.57 -2.83 0.12
CA GLY A 206 19.28 -2.48 -0.47
C GLY A 206 18.61 -1.34 0.26
N ILE A 207 17.83 -0.55 -0.47
CA ILE A 207 16.92 0.44 0.11
C ILE A 207 15.49 -0.04 -0.03
N ASN A 208 14.65 0.31 0.95
CA ASN A 208 13.21 0.15 0.80
C ASN A 208 12.72 1.20 -0.20
N VAL A 209 12.14 0.75 -1.31
CA VAL A 209 11.63 1.61 -2.39
C VAL A 209 10.42 2.41 -1.93
N ILE A 210 9.61 1.82 -1.04
CA ILE A 210 8.40 2.45 -0.51
C ILE A 210 8.41 2.31 1.01
N PRO A 211 9.05 3.26 1.73
CA PRO A 211 9.16 3.20 3.18
C PRO A 211 7.81 3.04 3.88
N GLY A 212 7.79 2.17 4.89
CA GLY A 212 6.59 1.83 5.66
C GLY A 212 5.53 1.01 4.92
N LEU A 213 5.83 0.44 3.74
CA LEU A 213 4.94 -0.50 3.05
C LEU A 213 5.28 -1.95 3.42
N SER A 214 4.29 -2.67 3.94
CA SER A 214 4.35 -4.12 4.19
C SER A 214 3.33 -4.83 3.32
N ILE A 215 3.80 -5.67 2.39
CA ILE A 215 2.96 -6.47 1.50
C ILE A 215 2.80 -7.85 2.11
N PHE A 216 1.59 -8.17 2.57
CA PHE A 216 1.31 -9.47 3.16
C PHE A 216 1.17 -10.53 2.08
N GLN A 217 1.72 -11.72 2.33
CA GLN A 217 1.82 -12.83 1.38
C GLN A 217 0.57 -13.71 1.32
N THR A 218 -0.52 -13.29 1.98
CA THR A 218 -1.83 -13.94 1.88
C THR A 218 -2.65 -13.27 0.77
N PRO A 219 -2.97 -13.97 -0.34
CA PRO A 219 -3.79 -13.41 -1.40
C PRO A 219 -5.22 -13.15 -0.96
N VAL A 220 -5.82 -12.07 -1.47
CA VAL A 220 -7.23 -11.75 -1.29
C VAL A 220 -7.90 -11.69 -2.66
N ALA A 221 -9.01 -12.42 -2.80
CA ALA A 221 -9.68 -12.57 -4.09
C ALA A 221 -10.18 -11.21 -4.61
N ILE A 222 -9.86 -10.92 -5.87
CA ILE A 222 -10.33 -9.73 -6.58
C ILE A 222 -11.68 -10.07 -7.23
N LYS A 223 -12.63 -9.14 -7.14
CA LYS A 223 -13.96 -9.26 -7.76
C LYS A 223 -14.16 -8.24 -8.86
N GLU A 224 -13.71 -7.01 -8.62
CA GLU A 224 -13.98 -5.89 -9.51
C GLU A 224 -12.69 -5.11 -9.78
N VAL A 225 -12.54 -4.63 -11.01
CA VAL A 225 -11.41 -3.79 -11.43
C VAL A 225 -11.95 -2.63 -12.24
N TYR A 226 -11.66 -1.40 -11.80
CA TYR A 226 -12.05 -0.17 -12.47
C TYR A 226 -10.80 0.53 -13.00
N LEU A 227 -10.83 0.90 -14.27
CA LEU A 227 -9.80 1.70 -14.94
C LEU A 227 -10.23 3.16 -14.90
N GLY A 228 -9.33 4.04 -14.43
CA GLY A 228 -9.61 5.48 -14.39
C GLY A 228 -9.75 6.11 -15.78
N LEU A 229 -10.37 7.29 -15.84
CA LEU A 229 -10.62 8.07 -17.07
C LEU A 229 -9.38 8.27 -17.95
N ARG A 230 -8.19 8.33 -17.32
CA ARG A 230 -6.91 8.58 -17.99
C ARG A 230 -6.01 7.34 -17.97
N ASN A 231 -6.57 6.17 -17.71
CA ASN A 231 -5.79 4.95 -17.58
C ASN A 231 -5.16 4.58 -18.94
N PRO A 232 -3.82 4.41 -19.01
CA PRO A 232 -3.10 4.09 -20.24
C PRO A 232 -3.63 2.86 -21.00
N LEU A 233 -4.23 1.88 -20.30
CA LEU A 233 -4.73 0.66 -20.94
C LEU A 233 -6.01 0.89 -21.77
N LEU A 234 -6.73 2.00 -21.55
CA LEU A 234 -7.92 2.33 -22.34
C LEU A 234 -7.56 2.63 -23.81
N GLY A 235 -6.42 3.28 -24.07
CA GLY A 235 -5.95 3.53 -25.44
C GLY A 235 -5.63 2.25 -26.21
N THR A 236 -5.12 1.22 -25.54
CA THR A 236 -4.91 -0.12 -26.12
C THR A 236 -6.23 -0.82 -26.42
N TYR A 237 -7.25 -0.64 -25.57
CA TYR A 237 -8.57 -1.25 -25.76
C TYR A 237 -9.32 -0.70 -27.00
N GLU A 238 -9.16 0.60 -27.28
CA GLU A 238 -9.80 1.30 -28.40
C GLU A 238 -9.17 1.01 -29.78
N GLY A 239 -8.18 0.11 -29.85
CA GLY A 239 -7.63 -0.37 -31.12
C GLY A 239 -6.57 0.54 -31.74
N GLN A 240 -5.96 1.43 -30.96
CA GLN A 240 -4.74 2.11 -31.41
C GLN A 240 -3.64 1.07 -31.61
N SER A 241 -3.05 1.04 -32.81
CA SER A 241 -1.96 0.15 -33.16
C SER A 241 -0.70 0.55 -32.41
N PHE A 242 -0.25 -0.28 -31.46
CA PHE A 242 1.02 -0.10 -30.78
C PHE A 242 2.07 -1.02 -31.38
N GLU A 243 3.23 -0.46 -31.74
CA GLU A 243 4.42 -1.24 -32.08
C GLU A 243 5.00 -1.85 -30.79
N GLY A 244 4.87 -3.16 -30.61
CA GLY A 244 5.45 -3.88 -29.47
C GLY A 244 4.80 -5.22 -29.16
N SER A 245 5.48 -6.07 -28.39
CA SER A 245 4.90 -7.30 -27.87
C SER A 245 3.89 -6.98 -26.75
N ILE A 246 2.72 -7.61 -26.80
CA ILE A 246 1.66 -7.47 -25.80
C ILE A 246 1.82 -8.55 -24.73
N ASP A 247 1.73 -8.17 -23.46
CA ASP A 247 1.65 -9.06 -22.31
C ASP A 247 0.18 -9.35 -21.98
N HIS A 248 -0.21 -10.62 -22.12
CA HIS A 248 -1.57 -11.11 -21.89
C HIS A 248 -1.77 -11.74 -20.50
N ALA A 249 -0.73 -11.86 -19.67
CA ALA A 249 -0.81 -12.59 -18.40
C ALA A 249 -1.89 -12.03 -17.46
N LEU A 250 -2.04 -10.70 -17.42
CA LEU A 250 -3.05 -10.06 -16.57
C LEU A 250 -4.48 -10.29 -17.09
N ARG A 251 -4.65 -10.28 -18.42
CA ARG A 251 -5.91 -10.62 -19.07
C ARG A 251 -6.29 -12.08 -18.78
N GLU A 252 -5.36 -13.00 -18.97
CA GLU A 252 -5.58 -14.44 -18.73
C GLU A 252 -5.98 -14.70 -17.27
N LYS A 253 -5.28 -14.05 -16.33
CA LYS A 253 -5.63 -14.12 -14.90
C LYS A 253 -7.04 -13.57 -14.64
N SER A 254 -7.39 -12.42 -15.21
CA SER A 254 -8.73 -11.82 -15.09
C SER A 254 -9.83 -12.73 -15.62
N GLU A 255 -9.59 -13.43 -16.73
CA GLU A 255 -10.52 -14.40 -17.30
C GLU A 255 -10.62 -15.65 -16.40
N GLN A 256 -9.49 -16.17 -15.90
CA GLN A 256 -9.47 -17.33 -15.01
C GLN A 256 -10.20 -17.07 -13.69
N GLU A 257 -10.00 -15.89 -13.10
CA GLU A 257 -10.60 -15.49 -11.82
C GLU A 257 -11.96 -14.80 -11.97
N GLN A 258 -12.44 -14.62 -13.20
CA GLN A 258 -13.75 -14.05 -13.52
C GLN A 258 -13.96 -12.64 -12.93
N TRP A 259 -13.00 -11.74 -13.14
CA TRP A 259 -13.11 -10.36 -12.66
C TRP A 259 -14.11 -9.54 -13.48
N GLU A 260 -14.88 -8.69 -12.81
CA GLU A 260 -15.67 -7.64 -13.45
C GLU A 260 -14.77 -6.44 -13.77
N VAL A 261 -14.49 -6.23 -15.06
CA VAL A 261 -13.61 -5.14 -15.51
C VAL A 261 -14.44 -3.99 -16.05
N ASN A 262 -14.18 -2.78 -15.57
CA ASN A 262 -14.96 -1.58 -15.86
C ASN A 262 -14.06 -0.39 -16.22
N ALA A 263 -14.52 0.50 -17.08
CA ALA A 263 -13.98 1.85 -17.25
C ALA A 263 -14.80 2.84 -16.43
N ILE A 264 -14.14 3.83 -15.84
CA ILE A 264 -14.82 5.00 -15.30
C ILE A 264 -15.13 5.99 -16.42
N GLU A 265 -16.35 6.51 -16.42
CA GLU A 265 -16.82 7.57 -17.32
C GLU A 265 -17.48 8.69 -16.50
N MET A 266 -17.43 9.93 -17.01
CA MET A 266 -18.23 11.02 -16.47
C MET A 266 -19.65 10.96 -17.07
N THR A 267 -20.66 11.17 -16.25
CA THR A 267 -22.05 11.23 -16.71
C THR A 267 -22.27 12.49 -17.55
N SER A 268 -22.98 12.37 -18.69
CA SER A 268 -23.27 13.53 -19.53
C SER A 268 -24.16 14.52 -18.75
N GLY A 269 -23.73 15.79 -18.67
CA GLY A 269 -24.44 16.83 -17.95
C GLY A 269 -24.32 16.77 -16.42
N SER A 270 -23.47 15.91 -15.86
CA SER A 270 -23.22 15.80 -14.42
C SER A 270 -21.72 15.63 -14.15
N TRP A 271 -21.27 15.96 -12.94
CA TRP A 271 -19.91 15.70 -12.46
C TRP A 271 -19.76 14.32 -11.82
N GLU A 272 -20.84 13.53 -11.80
CA GLU A 272 -20.87 12.19 -11.24
C GLU A 272 -20.12 11.19 -12.14
N LEU A 273 -19.35 10.33 -11.49
CA LEU A 273 -18.71 9.19 -12.13
C LEU A 273 -19.68 8.01 -12.21
N LYS A 274 -19.65 7.33 -13.35
CA LYS A 274 -20.30 6.04 -13.56
C LYS A 274 -19.27 5.03 -14.07
N SER A 275 -19.60 3.75 -13.99
CA SER A 275 -18.81 2.70 -14.60
C SER A 275 -19.46 2.17 -15.87
N LYS A 276 -18.63 1.65 -16.77
CA LYS A 276 -19.04 0.96 -17.99
C LYS A 276 -18.26 -0.36 -18.10
N PRO A 277 -18.95 -1.50 -18.28
CA PRO A 277 -18.28 -2.78 -18.45
C PRO A 277 -17.32 -2.79 -19.64
N LEU A 278 -16.15 -3.40 -19.44
CA LEU A 278 -15.14 -3.67 -20.44
C LEU A 278 -14.97 -5.18 -20.62
N LYS A 279 -14.46 -5.59 -21.79
CA LYS A 279 -13.97 -6.96 -21.97
C LYS A 279 -12.60 -7.10 -21.31
N SER A 280 -12.29 -8.29 -20.79
CA SER A 280 -10.99 -8.67 -20.20
C SER A 280 -9.77 -8.24 -21.01
N ARG A 281 -9.88 -8.19 -22.36
CA ARG A 281 -8.83 -7.70 -23.26
C ARG A 281 -8.29 -6.30 -22.91
N ALA A 282 -9.07 -5.48 -22.20
CA ALA A 282 -8.65 -4.18 -21.67
C ALA A 282 -7.46 -4.27 -20.70
N LEU A 283 -7.18 -5.43 -20.13
CA LEU A 283 -6.05 -5.68 -19.23
C LEU A 283 -4.80 -6.21 -19.95
N SER A 284 -4.71 -6.03 -21.28
CA SER A 284 -3.51 -6.39 -22.04
C SER A 284 -2.50 -5.25 -21.96
N ILE A 285 -1.26 -5.55 -21.58
CA ILE A 285 -0.24 -4.52 -21.31
C ILE A 285 0.75 -4.46 -22.48
N CYS A 286 0.93 -3.27 -23.07
CA CYS A 286 2.01 -3.07 -24.04
C CYS A 286 3.35 -2.95 -23.31
N LYS A 287 4.34 -3.78 -23.65
CA LYS A 287 5.65 -3.79 -22.94
C LYS A 287 6.48 -2.52 -23.10
N SER A 288 6.07 -1.56 -23.94
CA SER A 288 6.81 -0.31 -24.16
C SER A 288 6.73 0.70 -22.99
N HIS A 289 5.98 0.42 -21.93
CA HIS A 289 5.67 1.39 -20.85
C HIS A 289 6.08 0.92 -19.44
N TYR A 290 7.18 0.18 -19.29
CA TYR A 290 7.80 -0.03 -17.96
C TYR A 290 8.92 0.97 -17.74
N GLY A 291 8.77 1.83 -16.74
CA GLY A 291 9.81 2.77 -16.34
C GLY A 291 9.67 3.18 -14.88
N LEU A 292 10.31 2.43 -13.99
CA LEU A 292 10.90 3.02 -12.78
C LEU A 292 12.16 3.75 -13.25
N ARG A 293 12.09 5.07 -13.36
CA ARG A 293 13.27 5.92 -13.57
C ARG A 293 13.92 6.13 -12.21
N ASP A 294 14.94 5.35 -11.91
CA ASP A 294 16.06 5.79 -11.05
C ASP A 294 17.32 5.03 -11.47
N GLY A 295 18.26 5.80 -12.02
CA GLY A 295 19.46 5.32 -12.71
C GLY A 295 19.54 5.95 -14.09
N VAL A 296 20.65 6.63 -14.40
CA VAL A 296 20.94 7.09 -15.76
C VAL A 296 21.08 5.83 -16.62
N LYS A 297 20.04 5.53 -17.41
CA LYS A 297 20.08 4.47 -18.40
C LYS A 297 21.11 4.86 -19.44
N LEU A 298 22.17 4.07 -19.56
CA LEU A 298 23.16 4.27 -20.60
C LEU A 298 22.51 3.98 -21.95
N THR A 299 22.66 4.89 -22.92
CA THR A 299 22.06 4.75 -24.26
C THR A 299 23.09 5.07 -25.33
N GLY A 300 22.89 4.55 -26.54
CA GLY A 300 23.74 4.84 -27.69
C GLY A 300 25.22 4.45 -27.47
N ARG A 301 26.11 5.42 -27.64
CA ARG A 301 27.57 5.25 -27.71
C ARG A 301 28.20 4.65 -26.45
N ASP A 302 27.60 4.89 -25.28
CA ASP A 302 28.08 4.37 -24.00
C ASP A 302 27.92 2.85 -23.89
N VAL A 303 26.84 2.31 -24.47
CA VAL A 303 26.59 0.85 -24.54
C VAL A 303 27.55 0.18 -25.52
N GLU A 304 27.93 0.86 -26.61
CA GLU A 304 28.93 0.36 -27.58
C GLU A 304 30.33 0.29 -26.97
N LEU A 305 30.72 1.27 -26.14
CA LEU A 305 31.97 1.27 -25.39
C LEU A 305 32.03 0.12 -24.36
N LEU A 306 30.91 -0.16 -23.69
CA LEU A 306 30.81 -1.30 -22.76
C LEU A 306 30.85 -2.65 -23.50
N LYS A 307 30.20 -2.76 -24.66
CA LYS A 307 30.29 -3.94 -25.56
C LYS A 307 31.72 -4.22 -25.98
N ALA A 308 32.52 -3.18 -26.24
CA ALA A 308 33.92 -3.33 -26.64
C ALA A 308 34.83 -3.82 -25.48
N LYS A 309 34.44 -3.59 -24.23
CA LYS A 309 35.23 -3.98 -23.03
C LYS A 309 34.77 -5.27 -22.36
N SER A 310 33.48 -5.60 -22.44
CA SER A 310 32.89 -6.81 -21.84
C SER A 310 32.38 -7.71 -22.96
N GLY A 311 33.14 -8.75 -23.31
CA GLY A 311 32.88 -9.62 -24.48
C GLY A 311 31.57 -10.43 -24.46
N THR A 312 30.63 -10.15 -23.56
CA THR A 312 29.35 -10.85 -23.42
C THR A 312 28.19 -9.88 -23.21
N VAL A 313 27.97 -8.94 -24.13
CA VAL A 313 26.82 -8.02 -24.10
C VAL A 313 25.87 -8.32 -25.25
N LYS A 314 24.61 -8.66 -24.93
CA LYS A 314 23.52 -8.89 -25.89
C LYS A 314 22.82 -7.56 -26.22
N PRO A 315 22.18 -7.44 -27.40
CA PRO A 315 21.41 -6.24 -27.76
C PRO A 315 20.25 -5.91 -26.80
N SER A 316 19.72 -6.92 -26.10
CA SER A 316 18.64 -6.77 -25.12
C SER A 316 19.11 -6.33 -23.72
N ASP A 317 20.43 -6.20 -23.50
CA ASP A 317 20.96 -5.91 -22.17
C ASP A 317 20.77 -4.42 -21.81
N GLU A 318 20.17 -4.15 -20.65
CA GLU A 318 20.00 -2.80 -20.09
C GLU A 318 21.06 -2.50 -19.03
N PHE A 319 21.64 -1.31 -19.06
CA PHE A 319 22.70 -0.90 -18.13
C PHE A 319 22.32 0.35 -17.33
N TYR A 320 22.66 0.32 -16.04
CA TYR A 320 22.39 1.41 -15.09
C TYR A 320 23.64 1.72 -14.26
N ILE A 321 23.91 3.01 -14.02
CA ILE A 321 24.92 3.47 -13.07
C ILE A 321 24.24 3.87 -11.76
N SER A 322 24.80 3.43 -10.63
CA SER A 322 24.36 3.79 -9.28
C SER A 322 25.57 4.30 -8.47
N GLU A 323 25.41 5.36 -7.69
CA GLU A 323 26.46 5.91 -6.83
C GLU A 323 26.25 5.47 -5.38
N TRP A 324 27.32 5.07 -4.69
CA TRP A 324 27.31 4.76 -3.27
C TRP A 324 28.64 5.10 -2.61
N ARG A 325 28.61 5.87 -1.51
CA ARG A 325 29.79 6.37 -0.77
C ARG A 325 30.84 7.07 -1.65
N GLY A 326 30.40 7.76 -2.71
CA GLY A 326 31.28 8.45 -3.66
C GLY A 326 31.88 7.55 -4.74
N GLU A 327 31.52 6.26 -4.77
CA GLU A 327 31.95 5.28 -5.78
C GLU A 327 30.80 4.92 -6.72
N LEU A 328 31.10 4.67 -8.00
CA LEU A 328 30.11 4.33 -9.03
C LEU A 328 30.09 2.82 -9.30
N TYR A 329 28.88 2.25 -9.37
CA TYR A 329 28.61 0.84 -9.63
C TYR A 329 27.80 0.66 -10.91
N LEU A 330 28.08 -0.43 -11.67
CA LEU A 330 27.39 -0.79 -12.91
C LEU A 330 26.45 -1.98 -12.69
N LYS A 331 25.20 -1.84 -13.14
CA LYS A 331 24.24 -2.95 -13.29
C LYS A 331 24.05 -3.31 -14.75
N LYS A 332 23.82 -4.59 -15.01
CA LYS A 332 23.40 -5.18 -16.28
C LYS A 332 22.14 -6.03 -16.06
N ASN A 333 21.03 -5.67 -16.70
CA ASN A 333 19.72 -6.32 -16.50
C ASN A 333 19.36 -6.45 -15.01
N ASN A 334 19.57 -5.37 -14.24
CA ASN A 334 19.43 -5.33 -12.78
C ASN A 334 20.38 -6.22 -11.95
N ASN A 335 21.35 -6.91 -12.56
CA ASN A 335 22.39 -7.66 -11.85
C ASN A 335 23.69 -6.84 -11.76
N TRP A 336 24.40 -6.93 -10.63
CA TRP A 336 25.70 -6.30 -10.46
C TRP A 336 26.74 -6.90 -11.39
N VAL A 337 27.47 -6.04 -12.10
CA VAL A 337 28.63 -6.44 -12.89
C VAL A 337 29.88 -6.21 -12.04
N LYS A 338 30.69 -7.26 -11.86
CA LYS A 338 32.00 -7.16 -11.22
C LYS A 338 33.03 -6.53 -12.14
#